data_AF-A0A9E2W4S9-F1
#
_entry.id   AF-A0A9E2W4S9-F1
#
_cell.length_a   1.000
_cell.length_b   1.000
_cell.length_c   1.000
_cell.angle_alpha   90.00
_cell.angle_beta   90.00
_cell.angle_gamma   90.00
#
_symmetry.space_group_name_H-M   'P 1'
#
loop_
_entity.id
_entity.type
_entity.pdbx_description
1 polymer ?
#
loop_
_entity_poly.entity_id
_entity_poly.type
_entity_poly.pdbx_seq_one_letter_code
_entity_poly.pdbx_strand_id
1 'polypeptide(L)'
;MKTLPCLLLALLPLLLNAQRSKFIDSLLDNRVILVPKYTQPTESNESLLLKMNFGQPDILDTTGIWKLKGAQILSVDLVFTDYPSSQDLKPLNRKRYNNLLNLIPINIHDNIISWQMIRQLDGKDKESSLGLLHGWVINYRPQYKPEDTETEIAYIDSVVKQLRKPPPIKDSVAPDKIRHWDVIHGKNANLYREYAGRPIKILTNDEKLVKKLFWPKKDTLIKISTETARKDGLLVFPQELAIKSDSVFLVLSPMVVIAKDDPLKGPSRERSTINGTIPSVLNRIPVADALVIADVTGSMSRYTAQLISWLALHNEDSSVKYLVCFNDGGIKADNQKQIGSTGGIYGEEYVNIETAASFIKNSMRKGNGGDEPENDCEAIIKAIEMFPDCNDVVLLADNWAPMRDIVLAKDIHKPVKVVVCGDNMIGVNPDCITVALLTGGSLHFLNEDVVDLTMLKEGKQMMIGGKTYKFNGRKVVEVKK
;
A
#
# COMPACT_ATOMS: atom_id res chain seq x y z
N MET A 1 5.51 -38.97 48.59
CA MET A 1 5.84 -38.18 47.37
C MET A 1 4.68 -38.24 46.36
N LYS A 2 3.58 -37.52 46.61
CA LYS A 2 2.39 -37.47 45.70
C LYS A 2 1.72 -36.09 45.65
N THR A 3 2.47 -35.01 45.87
CA THR A 3 1.94 -33.62 45.88
C THR A 3 2.55 -32.72 44.80
N LEU A 4 3.51 -33.22 44.01
CA LEU A 4 4.22 -32.42 43.01
C LEU A 4 3.46 -32.18 41.67
N PRO A 5 2.58 -33.07 41.17
CA PRO A 5 1.89 -32.83 39.88
C PRO A 5 0.82 -31.73 39.96
N CYS A 6 0.18 -31.57 41.12
CA CYS A 6 -0.94 -30.63 41.29
C CYS A 6 -0.46 -29.17 41.35
N LEU A 7 0.72 -28.93 41.93
CA LEU A 7 1.32 -27.59 41.99
C LEU A 7 1.75 -27.11 40.60
N LEU A 8 2.26 -28.03 39.75
CA LEU A 8 2.68 -27.72 38.39
C LEU A 8 1.49 -27.33 37.49
N LEU A 9 0.35 -28.01 37.63
CA LEU A 9 -0.88 -27.68 36.90
C LEU A 9 -1.51 -26.35 37.32
N ALA A 10 -1.41 -25.97 38.60
CA ALA A 10 -1.93 -24.70 39.11
C ALA A 10 -1.09 -23.48 38.69
N LEU A 11 0.19 -23.67 38.38
CA LEU A 11 1.11 -22.60 37.96
C LEU A 11 1.04 -22.30 36.46
N LEU A 12 0.63 -23.26 35.62
CA LEU A 12 0.46 -23.07 34.17
C LEU A 12 -0.41 -21.85 33.79
N PRO A 13 -1.63 -21.67 34.34
CA PRO A 13 -2.48 -20.52 33.98
C PRO A 13 -1.90 -19.19 34.46
N LEU A 14 -1.14 -19.17 35.56
CA LEU A 14 -0.45 -17.97 36.04
C LEU A 14 0.70 -17.57 35.10
N LEU A 15 1.47 -18.55 34.61
CA LEU A 15 2.53 -18.32 33.64
C LEU A 15 1.99 -17.82 32.29
N LEU A 16 0.90 -18.43 31.80
CA LEU A 16 0.22 -18.00 30.57
C LEU A 16 -0.32 -16.55 30.68
N ASN A 17 -0.96 -16.22 31.80
CA ASN A 17 -1.45 -14.86 32.05
C ASN A 17 -0.31 -13.84 32.17
N ALA A 18 0.80 -14.21 32.82
CA ALA A 18 1.98 -13.35 32.94
C ALA A 18 2.66 -13.11 31.57
N GLN A 19 2.77 -14.13 30.73
CA GLN A 19 3.29 -14.01 29.36
C GLN A 19 2.42 -13.09 28.51
N ARG A 20 1.10 -13.29 28.55
CA ARG A 20 0.14 -12.44 27.85
C ARG A 20 0.19 -10.99 28.31
N SER A 21 0.28 -10.74 29.62
CA SER A 21 0.43 -9.37 30.13
C SER A 21 1.69 -8.70 29.58
N LYS A 22 2.85 -9.36 29.67
CA LYS A 22 4.13 -8.84 29.15
C LYS A 22 4.08 -8.56 27.65
N PHE A 23 3.41 -9.43 26.89
CA PHE A 23 3.19 -9.22 25.46
C PHE A 23 2.37 -7.95 25.20
N ILE A 24 1.21 -7.79 25.87
CA ILE A 24 0.38 -6.59 25.73
C ILE A 24 1.12 -5.34 26.19
N ASP A 25 1.87 -5.41 27.30
CA ASP A 25 2.73 -4.33 27.77
C ASP A 25 3.70 -3.89 26.68
N SER A 26 4.38 -4.85 26.06
CA SER A 26 5.28 -4.56 24.95
C SER A 26 4.57 -3.89 23.78
N LEU A 27 3.36 -4.31 23.41
CA LEU A 27 2.61 -3.65 22.34
C LEU A 27 2.21 -2.22 22.70
N LEU A 28 1.74 -2.00 23.93
CA LEU A 28 1.30 -0.69 24.41
C LEU A 28 2.46 0.30 24.59
N ASP A 29 3.66 -0.20 24.84
CA ASP A 29 4.88 0.58 24.95
C ASP A 29 5.53 0.82 23.58
N ASN A 30 5.32 -0.09 22.62
CA ASN A 30 5.70 0.08 21.23
C ASN A 30 4.86 1.16 20.51
N ARG A 31 5.43 1.69 19.42
CA ARG A 31 4.98 2.91 18.74
C ARG A 31 3.57 2.78 18.14
N VAL A 32 2.77 3.83 18.36
CA VAL A 32 1.51 4.08 17.65
C VAL A 32 1.81 4.71 16.29
N ILE A 33 1.25 4.13 15.22
CA ILE A 33 1.29 4.69 13.86
C ILE A 33 0.22 5.78 13.77
N LEU A 34 0.63 6.97 13.33
CA LEU A 34 -0.26 8.12 13.17
C LEU A 34 -0.62 8.28 11.69
N VAL A 35 -1.91 8.23 11.37
CA VAL A 35 -2.44 8.43 10.01
C VAL A 35 -3.55 9.47 10.03
N PRO A 36 -3.80 10.24 8.96
CA PRO A 36 -4.96 11.14 8.91
C PRO A 36 -6.28 10.37 9.12
N LYS A 37 -6.48 9.34 8.30
CA LYS A 37 -7.63 8.43 8.36
C LYS A 37 -7.18 7.05 7.88
N TYR A 38 -7.65 5.99 8.55
CA TYR A 38 -7.35 4.63 8.12
C TYR A 38 -8.18 4.27 6.89
N THR A 39 -7.52 3.70 5.89
CA THR A 39 -8.15 3.10 4.71
C THR A 39 -7.77 1.63 4.70
N GLN A 40 -8.78 0.76 4.62
CA GLN A 40 -8.53 -0.67 4.53
C GLN A 40 -7.87 -0.98 3.18
N PRO A 41 -6.74 -1.70 3.15
CA PRO A 41 -6.14 -2.14 1.90
C PRO A 41 -7.15 -2.97 1.11
N THR A 42 -7.29 -2.70 -0.18
CA THR A 42 -8.23 -3.42 -1.05
C THR A 42 -7.58 -4.57 -1.81
N GLU A 43 -6.26 -4.72 -1.72
CA GLU A 43 -5.47 -5.64 -2.53
C GLU A 43 -4.66 -6.64 -1.68
N SER A 44 -4.48 -7.85 -2.23
CA SER A 44 -3.67 -8.99 -1.77
C SER A 44 -4.16 -9.89 -0.63
N ASN A 45 -4.88 -9.40 0.39
CA ASN A 45 -5.26 -10.22 1.56
C ASN A 45 -6.75 -10.14 1.90
N GLU A 46 -7.28 -11.14 2.61
CA GLU A 46 -8.60 -11.05 3.25
C GLU A 46 -8.48 -10.24 4.54
N SER A 47 -9.55 -9.54 4.91
CA SER A 47 -9.57 -8.75 6.13
C SER A 47 -10.87 -8.94 6.91
N LEU A 48 -10.73 -9.22 8.20
CA LEU A 48 -11.84 -9.26 9.15
C LEU A 48 -11.87 -7.97 9.97
N LEU A 49 -12.99 -7.24 9.92
CA LEU A 49 -13.22 -6.05 10.72
C LEU A 49 -14.10 -6.37 11.94
N LEU A 50 -13.53 -6.25 13.14
CA LEU A 50 -14.26 -6.37 14.39
C LEU A 50 -14.51 -4.98 14.97
N LYS A 51 -15.70 -4.43 14.74
CA LYS A 51 -16.05 -3.06 15.11
C LYS A 51 -16.19 -2.89 16.63
N MET A 52 -15.83 -1.70 17.10
CA MET A 52 -16.03 -1.25 18.47
C MET A 52 -16.71 0.12 18.46
N ASN A 53 -17.40 0.48 19.54
CA ASN A 53 -17.87 1.85 19.72
C ASN A 53 -16.69 2.79 20.10
N PHE A 54 -16.81 4.08 19.74
CA PHE A 54 -15.87 5.11 20.14
C PHE A 54 -15.63 5.08 21.66
N GLY A 55 -14.36 5.05 22.07
CA GLY A 55 -13.95 5.04 23.48
C GLY A 55 -14.30 3.76 24.26
N GLN A 56 -14.83 2.71 23.59
CA GLN A 56 -15.21 1.46 24.25
C GLN A 56 -14.18 0.34 23.99
N PRO A 57 -14.06 -0.63 24.92
CA PRO A 57 -13.20 -1.78 24.76
C PRO A 57 -13.87 -2.99 24.09
N ASP A 58 -15.21 -3.02 24.05
CA ASP A 58 -15.97 -4.20 23.68
C ASP A 58 -16.20 -4.27 22.17
N ILE A 59 -16.02 -5.49 21.64
CA ILE A 59 -16.27 -5.83 20.23
C ILE A 59 -17.79 -6.03 20.06
N LEU A 60 -18.37 -5.30 19.10
CA LEU A 60 -19.82 -5.26 18.87
C LEU A 60 -20.32 -6.49 18.13
N ASP A 61 -19.50 -7.00 17.21
CA ASP A 61 -19.84 -8.12 16.33
C ASP A 61 -18.63 -9.04 16.18
N THR A 62 -18.83 -10.32 16.47
CA THR A 62 -17.83 -11.38 16.38
C THR A 62 -18.05 -12.28 15.16
N THR A 63 -19.01 -11.93 14.29
CA THR A 63 -19.28 -12.63 13.04
C THR A 63 -18.03 -12.70 12.19
N GLY A 64 -17.72 -13.89 11.67
CA GLY A 64 -16.56 -14.11 10.81
C GLY A 64 -15.28 -14.49 11.53
N ILE A 65 -15.20 -14.47 12.87
CA ILE A 65 -14.02 -14.99 13.61
C ILE A 65 -13.72 -16.44 13.24
N TRP A 66 -14.74 -17.25 12.91
CA TRP A 66 -14.57 -18.62 12.44
C TRP A 66 -13.68 -18.74 11.19
N LYS A 67 -13.58 -17.69 10.36
CA LYS A 67 -12.70 -17.64 9.19
C LYS A 67 -11.22 -17.61 9.56
N LEU A 68 -10.89 -17.18 10.78
CA LEU A 68 -9.51 -17.15 11.28
C LEU A 68 -9.02 -18.54 11.70
N LYS A 69 -9.92 -19.52 11.84
CA LYS A 69 -9.55 -20.86 12.29
C LYS A 69 -8.78 -21.59 11.18
N GLY A 70 -7.50 -21.85 11.41
CA GLY A 70 -6.59 -22.46 10.43
C GLY A 70 -6.11 -21.49 9.36
N ALA A 71 -6.54 -20.23 9.42
CA ALA A 71 -5.98 -19.18 8.58
C ALA A 71 -4.64 -18.71 9.14
N GLN A 72 -3.79 -18.24 8.25
CA GLN A 72 -2.58 -17.52 8.59
C GLN A 72 -2.93 -16.06 8.85
N ILE A 73 -2.56 -15.55 10.02
CA ILE A 73 -2.82 -14.16 10.40
C ILE A 73 -1.58 -13.34 10.04
N LEU A 74 -1.74 -12.36 9.16
CA LEU A 74 -0.63 -11.51 8.71
C LEU A 74 -0.44 -10.30 9.61
N SER A 75 -1.55 -9.67 10.00
CA SER A 75 -1.52 -8.52 10.90
C SER A 75 -2.78 -8.38 11.74
N VAL A 76 -2.59 -7.75 12.90
CA VAL A 76 -3.63 -7.39 13.84
C VAL A 76 -3.48 -5.91 14.19
N ASP A 77 -4.34 -5.09 13.61
CA ASP A 77 -4.29 -3.64 13.72
C ASP A 77 -5.41 -3.14 14.63
N LEU A 78 -5.02 -2.50 15.75
CA LEU A 78 -5.94 -1.74 16.57
C LEU A 78 -6.14 -0.36 15.95
N VAL A 79 -7.29 -0.12 15.34
CA VAL A 79 -7.63 1.18 14.74
C VAL A 79 -8.50 1.99 15.68
N PHE A 80 -8.07 3.21 16.00
CA PHE A 80 -8.81 4.14 16.85
C PHE A 80 -8.48 5.59 16.51
N THR A 81 -9.16 6.54 17.16
CA THR A 81 -8.98 7.97 16.93
C THR A 81 -8.04 8.60 17.94
N ASP A 82 -7.42 9.70 17.55
CA ASP A 82 -6.58 10.50 18.44
C ASP A 82 -7.36 11.09 19.62
N TYR A 83 -8.67 11.34 19.46
CA TYR A 83 -9.51 12.02 20.44
C TYR A 83 -9.95 11.14 21.64
N PRO A 84 -9.90 11.67 22.88
CA PRO A 84 -9.27 12.95 23.25
C PRO A 84 -7.74 12.84 23.20
N SER A 85 -7.08 13.74 22.47
CA SER A 85 -5.64 13.66 22.17
C SER A 85 -4.74 13.67 23.41
N SER A 86 -5.19 14.35 24.46
CA SER A 86 -4.50 14.52 25.73
C SER A 86 -4.63 13.34 26.70
N GLN A 87 -5.46 12.33 26.40
CA GLN A 87 -5.66 11.20 27.30
C GLN A 87 -4.65 10.08 27.04
N ASP A 88 -4.17 9.46 28.12
CA ASP A 88 -3.47 8.19 28.02
C ASP A 88 -4.48 7.06 27.73
N LEU A 89 -4.42 6.54 26.51
CA LEU A 89 -5.30 5.47 26.04
C LEU A 89 -4.75 4.06 26.36
N LYS A 90 -3.56 3.93 26.97
CA LYS A 90 -2.98 2.62 27.33
C LYS A 90 -3.92 1.75 28.17
N PRO A 91 -4.60 2.25 29.22
CA PRO A 91 -5.54 1.43 30.01
C PRO A 91 -6.72 0.90 29.18
N LEU A 92 -7.25 1.72 28.27
CA LEU A 92 -8.34 1.33 27.37
C LEU A 92 -7.86 0.31 26.33
N ASN A 93 -6.71 0.56 25.70
CA ASN A 93 -6.14 -0.32 24.70
C ASN A 93 -5.74 -1.68 25.30
N ARG A 94 -5.26 -1.72 26.55
CA ARG A 94 -5.05 -2.98 27.29
C ARG A 94 -6.32 -3.81 27.38
N LYS A 95 -7.46 -3.21 27.73
CA LYS A 95 -8.75 -3.90 27.79
C LYS A 95 -9.14 -4.44 26.41
N ARG A 96 -8.94 -3.64 25.36
CA ARG A 96 -9.20 -4.06 23.97
C ARG A 96 -8.37 -5.27 23.58
N TYR A 97 -7.05 -5.26 23.83
CA TYR A 97 -6.18 -6.41 23.56
C TYR A 97 -6.64 -7.65 24.32
N ASN A 98 -7.00 -7.49 25.60
CA ASN A 98 -7.54 -8.60 26.36
C ASN A 98 -8.86 -9.13 25.78
N ASN A 99 -9.78 -8.27 25.39
CA ASN A 99 -11.03 -8.68 24.75
C ASN A 99 -10.78 -9.46 23.45
N LEU A 100 -9.87 -8.97 22.60
CA LEU A 100 -9.52 -9.66 21.35
C LEU A 100 -8.90 -11.03 21.61
N LEU A 101 -7.85 -11.09 22.44
CA LEU A 101 -7.10 -12.32 22.70
C LEU A 101 -7.91 -13.40 23.45
N ASN A 102 -9.08 -13.04 24.02
CA ASN A 102 -10.04 -14.01 24.55
C ASN A 102 -10.92 -14.64 23.46
N LEU A 103 -11.02 -14.02 22.28
CA LEU A 103 -11.94 -14.43 21.21
C LEU A 103 -11.23 -15.15 20.07
N ILE A 104 -10.03 -14.70 19.68
CA ILE A 104 -9.34 -15.22 18.50
C ILE A 104 -8.34 -16.33 18.88
N PRO A 105 -8.26 -17.43 18.09
CA PRO A 105 -7.31 -18.51 18.33
C PRO A 105 -5.92 -18.15 17.78
N ILE A 106 -5.23 -17.20 18.42
CA ILE A 106 -3.95 -16.67 17.94
C ILE A 106 -2.77 -17.09 18.82
N ASN A 107 -1.63 -17.40 18.20
CA ASN A 107 -0.37 -17.57 18.91
C ASN A 107 0.36 -16.22 18.98
N ILE A 108 0.36 -15.58 20.15
CA ILE A 108 1.01 -14.27 20.36
C ILE A 108 2.55 -14.31 20.24
N HIS A 109 3.15 -15.50 20.18
CA HIS A 109 4.59 -15.68 20.00
C HIS A 109 4.99 -15.92 18.54
N ASP A 110 4.02 -15.92 17.63
CA ASP A 110 4.32 -15.92 16.22
C ASP A 110 4.94 -14.57 15.84
N ASN A 111 6.23 -14.60 15.51
CA ASN A 111 7.01 -13.42 15.21
C ASN A 111 6.72 -12.86 13.81
N ILE A 112 5.95 -13.58 13.00
CA ILE A 112 5.58 -13.18 11.66
C ILE A 112 4.36 -12.25 11.69
N ILE A 113 3.48 -12.42 12.67
CA ILE A 113 2.30 -11.57 12.85
C ILE A 113 2.71 -10.13 13.17
N SER A 114 2.30 -9.20 12.31
CA SER A 114 2.49 -7.77 12.56
C SER A 114 1.40 -7.23 13.50
N TRP A 115 1.80 -6.72 14.67
CA TRP A 115 0.88 -6.11 15.63
C TRP A 115 1.03 -4.60 15.61
N GLN A 116 -0.07 -3.88 15.38
CA GLN A 116 0.00 -2.43 15.19
C GLN A 116 -1.11 -1.69 15.95
N MET A 117 -0.80 -0.47 16.35
CA MET A 117 -1.77 0.50 16.86
C MET A 117 -1.82 1.68 15.91
N ILE A 118 -2.98 1.89 15.28
CA ILE A 118 -3.19 2.94 14.29
C ILE A 118 -4.10 4.01 14.90
N ARG A 119 -3.56 5.20 15.10
CA ARG A 119 -4.26 6.35 15.66
C ARG A 119 -4.54 7.37 14.56
N GLN A 120 -5.84 7.58 14.32
CA GLN A 120 -6.35 8.46 13.27
C GLN A 120 -6.47 9.91 13.74
N LEU A 121 -5.90 10.83 12.98
CA LEU A 121 -5.77 12.26 13.35
C LEU A 121 -6.93 13.15 12.86
N ASP A 122 -7.77 12.68 11.93
CA ASP A 122 -8.86 13.49 11.35
C ASP A 122 -10.03 13.76 12.32
N GLY A 123 -10.04 13.12 13.49
CA GLY A 123 -11.03 13.30 14.55
C GLY A 123 -10.68 14.46 15.47
N LYS A 124 -10.99 15.70 15.06
CA LYS A 124 -10.64 16.92 15.81
C LYS A 124 -11.50 17.14 17.06
N ASP A 125 -12.67 16.53 17.10
CA ASP A 125 -13.65 16.62 18.18
C ASP A 125 -14.39 15.27 18.33
N LYS A 126 -15.28 15.18 19.33
CA LYS A 126 -16.03 13.95 19.59
C LYS A 126 -16.87 13.49 18.40
N GLU A 127 -17.50 14.42 17.69
CA GLU A 127 -18.43 14.12 16.59
C GLU A 127 -17.71 13.59 15.35
N SER A 128 -16.66 14.30 14.90
CA SER A 128 -15.77 13.84 13.83
C SER A 128 -15.07 12.54 14.19
N SER A 129 -14.73 12.34 15.46
CA SER A 129 -14.12 11.09 15.92
C SER A 129 -15.10 9.92 15.85
N LEU A 130 -16.37 10.10 16.23
CA LEU A 130 -17.40 9.05 16.13
C LEU A 130 -17.57 8.49 14.71
N GLY A 131 -17.32 9.31 13.68
CA GLY A 131 -17.42 8.90 12.27
C GLY A 131 -16.19 8.16 11.72
N LEU A 132 -15.13 8.01 12.52
CA LEU A 132 -13.92 7.28 12.14
C LEU A 132 -13.98 5.82 12.60
N LEU A 133 -13.13 4.98 12.01
CA LEU A 133 -13.13 3.56 12.33
C LEU A 133 -12.60 3.31 13.75
N HIS A 134 -13.34 2.55 14.56
CA HIS A 134 -12.85 1.96 15.81
C HIS A 134 -13.05 0.46 15.76
N GLY A 135 -11.98 -0.29 15.99
CA GLY A 135 -12.06 -1.74 15.90
C GLY A 135 -10.72 -2.40 15.70
N TRP A 136 -10.80 -3.70 15.47
CA TRP A 136 -9.67 -4.51 15.01
C TRP A 136 -9.81 -4.75 13.52
N VAL A 137 -8.73 -4.51 12.79
CA VAL A 137 -8.58 -5.00 11.42
C VAL A 137 -7.59 -6.14 11.47
N ILE A 138 -8.06 -7.35 11.13
CA ILE A 138 -7.24 -8.55 11.12
C ILE A 138 -7.07 -8.96 9.67
N ASN A 139 -5.86 -8.81 9.14
CA ASN A 139 -5.54 -9.25 7.79
C ASN A 139 -5.05 -10.69 7.86
N TYR A 140 -5.64 -11.57 7.05
CA TYR A 140 -5.37 -12.99 7.09
C TYR A 140 -5.40 -13.61 5.69
N ARG A 141 -4.80 -14.79 5.58
CA ARG A 141 -4.89 -15.66 4.42
C ARG A 141 -5.63 -16.93 4.82
N PRO A 142 -6.74 -17.28 4.14
CA PRO A 142 -7.33 -18.60 4.31
C PRO A 142 -6.29 -19.69 4.08
N GLN A 143 -6.50 -20.85 4.71
CA GLN A 143 -5.67 -22.01 4.38
C GLN A 143 -5.81 -22.33 2.89
N TYR A 144 -4.69 -22.33 2.19
CA TYR A 144 -4.66 -22.61 0.77
C TYR A 144 -5.14 -24.03 0.46
N LYS A 145 -5.93 -24.17 -0.60
CA LYS A 145 -6.36 -25.44 -1.16
C LYS A 145 -5.98 -25.50 -2.64
N PRO A 146 -5.72 -26.69 -3.20
CA PRO A 146 -5.40 -26.84 -4.63
C PRO A 146 -6.42 -26.16 -5.57
N GLU A 147 -7.71 -26.13 -5.20
CA GLU A 147 -8.77 -25.47 -5.95
C GLU A 147 -8.61 -23.94 -6.04
N ASP A 148 -7.87 -23.33 -5.11
CA ASP A 148 -7.60 -21.90 -5.10
C ASP A 148 -6.71 -21.51 -6.29
N THR A 149 -5.75 -22.37 -6.70
CA THR A 149 -4.90 -22.15 -7.89
C THR A 149 -5.73 -21.86 -9.14
N GLU A 150 -6.76 -22.68 -9.40
CA GLU A 150 -7.58 -22.52 -10.61
C GLU A 150 -8.51 -21.32 -10.48
N THR A 151 -8.89 -20.93 -9.26
CA THR A 151 -9.65 -19.70 -9.01
C THR A 151 -8.80 -18.46 -9.26
N GLU A 152 -7.55 -18.46 -8.82
CA GLU A 152 -6.55 -17.40 -9.07
C GLU A 152 -6.25 -17.26 -10.57
N ILE A 153 -6.05 -18.39 -11.26
CA ILE A 153 -5.83 -18.41 -12.71
C ILE A 153 -7.08 -17.92 -13.44
N ALA A 154 -8.28 -18.33 -13.04
CA ALA A 154 -9.52 -17.85 -13.63
C ALA A 154 -9.68 -16.33 -13.43
N TYR A 155 -9.28 -15.80 -12.27
CA TYR A 155 -9.22 -14.37 -12.02
C TYR A 155 -8.25 -13.68 -12.99
N ILE A 156 -7.02 -14.17 -13.12
CA ILE A 156 -6.02 -13.64 -14.06
C ILE A 156 -6.58 -13.62 -15.48
N ASP A 157 -7.14 -14.73 -15.95
CA ASP A 157 -7.72 -14.84 -17.29
C ASP A 157 -8.89 -13.87 -17.48
N SER A 158 -9.69 -13.63 -16.44
CA SER A 158 -10.79 -12.65 -16.47
C SER A 158 -10.29 -11.22 -16.66
N VAL A 159 -9.21 -10.83 -15.96
CA VAL A 159 -8.59 -9.51 -16.04
C VAL A 159 -7.97 -9.30 -17.42
N VAL A 160 -7.18 -10.27 -17.88
CA VAL A 160 -6.51 -10.22 -19.20
C VAL A 160 -7.53 -10.16 -20.34
N LYS A 161 -8.64 -10.91 -20.23
CA LYS A 161 -9.73 -10.87 -21.22
C LYS A 161 -10.43 -9.51 -21.26
N GLN A 162 -10.59 -8.83 -20.12
CA GLN A 162 -11.17 -7.48 -20.09
C GLN A 162 -10.28 -6.47 -20.82
N LEU A 163 -8.96 -6.60 -20.71
CA LEU A 163 -8.02 -5.71 -21.38
C LEU A 163 -7.93 -5.95 -22.90
N ARG A 164 -8.15 -7.18 -23.35
CA ARG A 164 -8.24 -7.51 -24.78
C ARG A 164 -9.51 -6.98 -25.45
N LYS A 165 -10.55 -6.64 -24.67
CA LYS A 165 -11.71 -5.97 -25.26
C LYS A 165 -11.28 -4.52 -25.55
N PRO A 166 -11.45 -4.02 -26.80
CA PRO A 166 -11.28 -2.60 -27.03
C PRO A 166 -12.17 -1.85 -26.02
N PRO A 167 -11.72 -0.70 -25.50
CA PRO A 167 -12.56 0.11 -24.62
C PRO A 167 -13.92 0.24 -25.32
N PRO A 168 -15.04 0.08 -24.59
CA PRO A 168 -16.35 0.27 -25.21
C PRO A 168 -16.26 1.58 -25.96
N ILE A 169 -16.63 1.56 -27.25
CA ILE A 169 -16.86 2.78 -28.00
C ILE A 169 -17.80 3.55 -27.09
N LYS A 170 -17.28 4.60 -26.43
CA LYS A 170 -18.15 5.59 -25.85
C LYS A 170 -18.87 6.08 -27.08
N ASP A 171 -20.10 5.60 -27.29
CA ASP A 171 -21.07 6.33 -28.08
C ASP A 171 -20.88 7.76 -27.63
N SER A 172 -20.43 8.61 -28.55
CA SER A 172 -20.34 10.03 -28.31
C SER A 172 -21.68 10.39 -27.71
N VAL A 173 -21.70 10.63 -26.40
CA VAL A 173 -22.91 11.09 -25.73
C VAL A 173 -23.24 12.34 -26.50
N ALA A 174 -24.35 12.27 -27.25
CA ALA A 174 -24.83 13.41 -28.02
C ALA A 174 -24.76 14.60 -27.06
N PRO A 175 -24.10 15.71 -27.44
CA PRO A 175 -23.92 16.83 -26.53
C PRO A 175 -25.29 17.14 -25.95
N ASP A 176 -25.38 17.11 -24.62
CA ASP A 176 -26.61 17.38 -23.91
C ASP A 176 -27.25 18.60 -24.56
N LYS A 177 -28.51 18.47 -25.00
CA LYS A 177 -29.25 19.60 -25.58
C LYS A 177 -29.11 20.75 -24.61
N ILE A 178 -28.29 21.72 -25.01
CA ILE A 178 -28.07 22.95 -24.28
C ILE A 178 -29.45 23.52 -24.02
N ARG A 179 -29.87 23.55 -22.75
CA ARG A 179 -31.07 24.25 -22.35
C ARG A 179 -30.82 25.70 -22.72
N HIS A 180 -31.47 26.15 -23.79
CA HIS A 180 -31.37 27.51 -24.30
C HIS A 180 -31.70 28.57 -23.23
N TRP A 181 -32.42 28.17 -22.18
CA TRP A 181 -32.67 28.95 -20.96
C TRP A 181 -31.42 29.20 -20.09
N ASP A 182 -30.47 28.27 -20.03
CA ASP A 182 -29.22 28.40 -19.25
C ASP A 182 -28.21 29.35 -19.93
N VAL A 183 -28.32 29.51 -21.25
CA VAL A 183 -27.50 30.43 -22.07
C VAL A 183 -28.03 31.87 -22.03
N ILE A 184 -29.34 32.06 -21.84
CA ILE A 184 -29.97 33.39 -21.89
C ILE A 184 -30.07 34.06 -20.50
N HIS A 185 -30.07 33.28 -19.39
CA HIS A 185 -30.25 33.84 -18.04
C HIS A 185 -29.16 33.48 -17.01
N GLY A 186 -28.03 32.89 -17.43
CA GLY A 186 -26.85 32.74 -16.58
C GLY A 186 -26.06 34.05 -16.44
N LYS A 187 -26.35 34.82 -15.38
CA LYS A 187 -25.64 36.07 -15.05
C LYS A 187 -24.12 35.89 -14.93
N ASN A 188 -23.42 36.67 -15.75
CA ASN A 188 -22.11 37.30 -15.56
C ASN A 188 -20.83 36.47 -15.72
N ALA A 189 -20.11 36.84 -16.79
CA ALA A 189 -18.68 36.75 -17.01
C ALA A 189 -17.84 37.02 -15.74
N ASN A 190 -17.30 35.96 -15.15
CA ASN A 190 -16.08 35.99 -14.34
C ASN A 190 -15.07 35.08 -15.04
N LEU A 191 -14.47 35.61 -16.10
CA LEU A 191 -13.29 35.03 -16.75
C LEU A 191 -12.16 34.91 -15.73
N TYR A 192 -11.49 33.76 -15.76
CA TYR A 192 -10.41 33.29 -14.89
C TYR A 192 -9.38 34.37 -14.54
N ARG A 193 -9.39 34.86 -13.31
CA ARG A 193 -8.31 35.66 -12.72
C ARG A 193 -7.48 34.79 -11.80
N GLU A 194 -6.17 34.97 -11.80
CA GLU A 194 -5.22 34.21 -10.97
C GLU A 194 -4.47 35.12 -10.01
N TYR A 195 -4.09 34.60 -8.86
CA TYR A 195 -3.21 35.27 -7.90
C TYR A 195 -2.18 34.27 -7.39
N ALA A 196 -0.89 34.62 -7.51
CA ALA A 196 0.24 33.73 -7.22
C ALA A 196 0.16 32.38 -7.97
N GLY A 197 -0.20 32.41 -9.26
CA GLY A 197 -0.29 31.22 -10.13
C GLY A 197 -1.44 30.27 -9.79
N ARG A 198 -2.46 30.75 -9.07
CA ARG A 198 -3.63 29.96 -8.66
C ARG A 198 -4.93 30.67 -9.07
N PRO A 199 -5.94 29.94 -9.58
CA PRO A 199 -7.24 30.52 -9.90
C PRO A 199 -7.94 31.10 -8.67
N ILE A 200 -8.42 32.34 -8.80
CA ILE A 200 -9.24 33.02 -7.81
C ILE A 200 -10.68 32.54 -7.98
N LYS A 201 -11.15 31.76 -7.01
CA LYS A 201 -12.52 31.24 -6.93
C LYS A 201 -13.52 32.32 -6.49
N ILE A 202 -13.10 33.18 -5.56
CA ILE A 202 -13.92 34.27 -5.01
C ILE A 202 -13.03 35.48 -4.71
N LEU A 203 -13.49 36.67 -5.08
CA LEU A 203 -12.92 37.96 -4.65
C LEU A 203 -14.06 38.79 -4.05
N THR A 204 -13.93 39.20 -2.78
CA THR A 204 -14.96 40.01 -2.10
C THR A 204 -14.40 40.77 -0.90
N ASN A 205 -15.02 41.88 -0.51
CA ASN A 205 -14.77 42.55 0.77
C ASN A 205 -15.76 42.14 1.87
N ASP A 206 -16.72 41.24 1.58
CA ASP A 206 -17.68 40.71 2.55
C ASP A 206 -17.14 39.47 3.27
N GLU A 207 -16.70 39.67 4.50
CA GLU A 207 -16.17 38.59 5.35
C GLU A 207 -17.19 37.49 5.68
N LYS A 208 -18.49 37.81 5.74
CA LYS A 208 -19.54 36.81 6.02
C LYS A 208 -19.73 35.89 4.83
N LEU A 209 -19.67 36.43 3.61
CA LEU A 209 -19.75 35.64 2.38
C LEU A 209 -18.55 34.69 2.25
N VAL A 210 -17.35 35.17 2.60
CA VAL A 210 -16.14 34.36 2.64
C VAL A 210 -16.30 33.19 3.61
N LYS A 211 -16.75 33.43 4.85
CA LYS A 211 -16.95 32.36 5.85
C LYS A 211 -17.94 31.30 5.40
N LYS A 212 -18.92 31.66 4.56
CA LYS A 212 -19.92 30.73 4.03
C LYS A 212 -19.39 29.87 2.89
N LEU A 213 -18.55 30.43 2.00
CA LEU A 213 -18.15 29.78 0.74
C LEU A 213 -16.71 29.27 0.73
N PHE A 214 -15.87 29.72 1.67
CA PHE A 214 -14.52 29.24 1.87
C PHE A 214 -14.55 27.82 2.43
N TRP A 215 -13.91 26.88 1.73
CA TRP A 215 -13.74 25.50 2.21
C TRP A 215 -12.30 25.28 2.69
N PRO A 216 -12.01 25.31 4.01
CA PRO A 216 -10.63 25.37 4.51
C PRO A 216 -9.79 24.12 4.21
N LYS A 217 -10.41 22.98 3.91
CA LYS A 217 -9.67 21.74 3.57
C LYS A 217 -9.19 21.68 2.11
N LYS A 218 -9.57 22.63 1.24
CA LYS A 218 -9.20 22.65 -0.19
C LYS A 218 -8.79 24.02 -0.68
N ASP A 219 -9.47 25.07 -0.22
CA ASP A 219 -9.24 26.43 -0.67
C ASP A 219 -8.18 27.13 0.22
N THR A 220 -7.56 28.18 -0.30
CA THR A 220 -6.72 29.10 0.50
C THR A 220 -7.36 30.48 0.53
N LEU A 221 -7.57 31.03 1.73
CA LEU A 221 -8.08 32.38 1.92
C LEU A 221 -6.91 33.34 2.12
N ILE A 222 -6.81 34.36 1.28
CA ILE A 222 -5.81 35.42 1.38
C ILE A 222 -6.54 36.76 1.54
N LYS A 223 -6.05 37.62 2.44
CA LYS A 223 -6.51 39.00 2.56
C LYS A 223 -5.42 39.92 2.03
N ILE A 224 -5.75 40.76 1.05
CA ILE A 224 -4.82 41.74 0.45
C ILE A 224 -5.40 43.15 0.56
N SER A 225 -4.55 44.17 0.43
CA SER A 225 -5.03 45.55 0.38
C SER A 225 -5.81 45.82 -0.91
N THR A 226 -6.81 46.70 -0.86
CA THR A 226 -7.58 47.07 -2.04
C THR A 226 -6.72 47.78 -3.07
N GLU A 227 -5.68 48.51 -2.64
CA GLU A 227 -4.69 49.12 -3.53
C GLU A 227 -3.88 48.07 -4.29
N THR A 228 -3.41 47.02 -3.61
CA THR A 228 -2.73 45.87 -4.23
C THR A 228 -3.65 45.18 -5.24
N ALA A 229 -4.91 44.94 -4.88
CA ALA A 229 -5.89 44.31 -5.78
C ALA A 229 -6.18 45.14 -7.04
N ARG A 230 -6.15 46.49 -6.95
CA ARG A 230 -6.25 47.39 -8.11
C ARG A 230 -5.00 47.33 -8.98
N LYS A 231 -3.82 47.44 -8.36
CA LYS A 231 -2.52 47.40 -9.06
C LYS A 231 -2.34 46.11 -9.86
N ASP A 232 -2.78 44.98 -9.31
CA ASP A 232 -2.67 43.66 -9.93
C ASP A 232 -3.83 43.35 -10.90
N GLY A 233 -4.70 44.33 -11.21
CA GLY A 233 -5.80 44.17 -12.17
C GLY A 233 -6.88 43.17 -11.72
N LEU A 234 -6.97 42.87 -10.42
CA LEU A 234 -7.87 41.86 -9.89
C LEU A 234 -9.30 42.36 -9.71
N LEU A 235 -9.54 43.68 -9.74
CA LEU A 235 -10.87 44.29 -9.68
C LEU A 235 -11.29 44.72 -11.09
N VAL A 236 -12.52 44.40 -11.50
CA VAL A 236 -13.11 44.92 -12.77
C VAL A 236 -14.24 45.87 -12.45
N PHE A 237 -14.50 46.80 -13.36
CA PHE A 237 -15.68 47.64 -13.31
C PHE A 237 -16.97 46.79 -13.32
N PRO A 238 -17.99 47.07 -12.47
CA PRO A 238 -18.10 48.19 -11.54
C PRO A 238 -17.63 47.89 -10.10
N GLN A 239 -16.98 46.75 -9.83
CA GLN A 239 -16.52 46.35 -8.48
C GLN A 239 -15.49 47.33 -7.90
N GLU A 240 -14.65 47.95 -8.74
CA GLU A 240 -13.72 49.01 -8.33
C GLU A 240 -14.38 50.21 -7.65
N LEU A 241 -15.61 50.56 -8.08
CA LEU A 241 -16.40 51.66 -7.51
C LEU A 241 -17.13 51.26 -6.22
N ALA A 242 -17.39 49.96 -6.02
CA ALA A 242 -18.22 49.45 -4.91
C ALA A 242 -17.40 49.11 -3.65
N ILE A 243 -16.11 48.78 -3.79
CA ILE A 243 -15.25 48.38 -2.67
C ILE A 243 -14.68 49.62 -1.98
N LYS A 244 -15.31 50.00 -0.86
CA LYS A 244 -14.89 51.11 0.02
C LYS A 244 -13.97 50.69 1.18
N SER A 245 -13.68 49.39 1.29
CA SER A 245 -12.80 48.81 2.33
C SER A 245 -11.34 48.94 1.92
N ASP A 246 -10.43 49.07 2.88
CA ASP A 246 -8.98 49.10 2.64
C ASP A 246 -8.40 47.72 2.27
N SER A 247 -9.22 46.66 2.37
CA SER A 247 -8.81 45.29 2.04
C SER A 247 -9.92 44.44 1.42
N VAL A 248 -9.50 43.42 0.68
CA VAL A 248 -10.34 42.41 0.03
C VAL A 248 -9.84 41.00 0.35
N PHE A 249 -10.75 40.03 0.30
CA PHE A 249 -10.49 38.60 0.48
C PHE A 249 -10.49 37.87 -0.86
N LEU A 250 -9.50 37.02 -1.06
CA LEU A 250 -9.32 36.11 -2.19
C LEU A 250 -9.46 34.67 -1.69
N VAL A 251 -10.36 33.89 -2.27
CA VAL A 251 -10.43 32.44 -2.08
C VAL A 251 -9.78 31.79 -3.30
N LEU A 252 -8.67 31.09 -3.10
CA LEU A 252 -7.92 30.40 -4.15
C LEU A 252 -8.23 28.90 -4.15
N SER A 253 -8.40 28.30 -5.33
CA SER A 253 -8.53 26.85 -5.49
C SER A 253 -7.24 26.10 -5.10
N PRO A 254 -7.30 24.80 -4.72
CA PRO A 254 -6.11 24.00 -4.39
C PRO A 254 -5.09 23.99 -5.53
N MET A 255 -3.79 23.82 -5.23
CA MET A 255 -2.77 23.68 -6.27
C MET A 255 -3.09 22.49 -7.15
N VAL A 256 -3.36 22.74 -8.43
CA VAL A 256 -3.37 21.70 -9.45
C VAL A 256 -1.94 21.58 -9.94
N VAL A 257 -1.24 20.49 -9.61
CA VAL A 257 -0.03 20.11 -10.33
C VAL A 257 -0.49 19.61 -11.70
N ILE A 258 -0.62 20.53 -12.65
CA ILE A 258 -0.78 20.17 -14.05
C ILE A 258 0.61 19.71 -14.51
N ALA A 259 0.78 18.41 -14.72
CA ALA A 259 1.86 17.92 -15.55
C ALA A 259 1.80 18.70 -16.86
N LYS A 260 2.87 19.43 -17.19
CA LYS A 260 2.96 20.17 -18.44
C LYS A 260 3.00 19.15 -19.57
N ASP A 261 1.84 18.88 -20.17
CA ASP A 261 1.77 18.26 -21.48
C ASP A 261 2.30 19.27 -22.49
N ASP A 262 3.38 18.87 -23.16
CA ASP A 262 3.95 19.56 -24.31
C ASP A 262 2.94 19.49 -25.48
N PRO A 263 2.45 20.63 -26.02
CA PRO A 263 1.38 20.64 -27.03
C PRO A 263 1.76 20.07 -28.41
N LEU A 264 2.96 19.51 -28.58
CA LEU A 264 3.48 19.08 -29.89
C LEU A 264 3.46 17.57 -30.15
N LYS A 265 2.82 16.74 -29.31
CA LYS A 265 2.54 15.34 -29.69
C LYS A 265 1.06 15.18 -30.08
N GLY A 266 0.85 14.91 -31.37
CA GLY A 266 -0.47 14.56 -31.94
C GLY A 266 -1.10 13.36 -31.24
N PRO A 267 -2.36 13.00 -31.58
CA PRO A 267 -3.19 12.09 -30.79
C PRO A 267 -2.53 10.70 -30.72
N SER A 268 -1.78 10.44 -29.66
CA SER A 268 -1.38 9.10 -29.28
C SER A 268 -2.63 8.37 -28.81
N ARG A 269 -2.90 7.21 -29.41
CA ARG A 269 -3.89 6.25 -28.90
C ARG A 269 -3.77 6.21 -27.37
N GLU A 270 -4.81 6.58 -26.64
CA GLU A 270 -4.86 6.38 -25.18
C GLU A 270 -4.66 4.88 -24.93
N ARG A 271 -3.42 4.47 -24.60
CA ARG A 271 -3.15 3.13 -24.05
C ARG A 271 -3.97 3.09 -22.76
N SER A 272 -4.95 2.20 -22.70
CA SER A 272 -5.74 1.90 -21.50
C SER A 272 -4.80 1.79 -20.29
N THR A 273 -4.79 2.77 -19.41
CA THR A 273 -3.91 2.76 -18.23
C THR A 273 -4.42 1.72 -17.24
N ILE A 274 -3.75 0.59 -17.17
CA ILE A 274 -3.93 -0.35 -16.06
C ILE A 274 -3.34 0.33 -14.82
N ASN A 275 -4.20 0.68 -13.86
CA ASN A 275 -3.76 1.20 -12.57
C ASN A 275 -3.40 0.03 -11.65
N GLY A 276 -2.21 0.07 -11.04
CA GLY A 276 -1.71 -0.97 -10.14
C GLY A 276 -0.21 -0.82 -9.87
N THR A 277 0.30 -1.47 -8.82
CA THR A 277 1.69 -1.34 -8.38
C THR A 277 2.68 -1.68 -9.48
N ILE A 278 2.52 -2.84 -10.13
CA ILE A 278 3.47 -3.29 -11.16
C ILE A 278 3.50 -2.34 -12.37
N PRO A 279 2.36 -2.03 -13.03
CA PRO A 279 2.35 -1.08 -14.13
C PRO A 279 2.90 0.30 -13.74
N SER A 280 2.54 0.81 -12.56
CA SER A 280 2.97 2.13 -12.10
C SER A 280 4.47 2.18 -11.88
N VAL A 281 5.05 1.11 -11.32
CA VAL A 281 6.49 1.02 -11.09
C VAL A 281 7.24 0.80 -12.40
N LEU A 282 6.90 -0.23 -13.18
CA LEU A 282 7.62 -0.56 -14.42
C LEU A 282 7.56 0.56 -15.46
N ASN A 283 6.51 1.38 -15.48
CA ASN A 283 6.43 2.57 -16.34
C ASN A 283 7.26 3.75 -15.82
N ARG A 284 7.54 3.80 -14.51
CA ARG A 284 8.21 4.93 -13.85
C ARG A 284 9.71 4.75 -13.76
N ILE A 285 10.17 3.52 -13.49
CA ILE A 285 11.59 3.26 -13.23
C ILE A 285 12.34 2.96 -14.54
N PRO A 286 13.61 3.38 -14.65
CA PRO A 286 14.42 3.00 -15.80
C PRO A 286 14.75 1.51 -15.72
N VAL A 287 14.35 0.78 -16.76
CA VAL A 287 14.66 -0.64 -16.97
C VAL A 287 14.98 -0.90 -18.43
N ALA A 288 16.04 -1.66 -18.70
CA ALA A 288 16.44 -2.10 -20.04
C ALA A 288 16.98 -3.53 -19.98
N ASP A 289 16.67 -4.36 -20.99
CA ASP A 289 17.03 -5.78 -21.05
C ASP A 289 16.85 -6.50 -19.70
N ALA A 290 15.70 -6.25 -19.09
CA ALA A 290 15.44 -6.59 -17.71
C ALA A 290 15.17 -8.10 -17.56
N LEU A 291 15.78 -8.65 -16.51
CA LEU A 291 15.40 -9.92 -15.90
C LEU A 291 14.36 -9.64 -14.82
N VAL A 292 13.11 -9.97 -15.10
CA VAL A 292 12.01 -9.86 -14.14
C VAL A 292 11.83 -11.20 -13.44
N ILE A 293 12.00 -11.19 -12.13
CA ILE A 293 11.85 -12.35 -11.23
C ILE A 293 10.55 -12.13 -10.45
N ALA A 294 9.56 -12.97 -10.68
CA ALA A 294 8.23 -12.84 -10.10
C ALA A 294 7.94 -13.96 -9.10
N ASP A 295 7.58 -13.56 -7.88
CA ASP A 295 6.81 -14.41 -6.99
C ASP A 295 5.44 -14.68 -7.64
N VAL A 296 5.13 -15.95 -7.86
CA VAL A 296 3.84 -16.39 -8.42
C VAL A 296 3.05 -17.28 -7.47
N THR A 297 3.27 -17.12 -6.16
CA THR A 297 2.41 -17.72 -5.13
C THR A 297 1.01 -17.12 -5.14
N GLY A 298 0.09 -17.75 -4.40
CA GLY A 298 -1.33 -17.39 -4.45
C GLY A 298 -1.62 -15.94 -4.03
N SER A 299 -0.88 -15.42 -3.03
CA SER A 299 -0.99 -14.02 -2.59
C SER A 299 -0.60 -13.02 -3.67
N MET A 300 0.23 -13.45 -4.62
CA MET A 300 0.71 -12.65 -5.73
C MET A 300 -0.22 -12.68 -6.94
N SER A 301 -1.28 -13.50 -6.97
CA SER A 301 -2.20 -13.64 -8.12
C SER A 301 -2.71 -12.33 -8.73
N ARG A 302 -3.02 -11.31 -7.91
CA ARG A 302 -3.44 -9.98 -8.40
C ARG A 302 -2.30 -9.21 -9.07
N TYR A 303 -1.10 -9.29 -8.52
CA TYR A 303 0.10 -8.69 -9.07
C TYR A 303 0.55 -9.45 -10.33
N THR A 304 0.43 -10.77 -10.35
CA THR A 304 0.63 -11.60 -11.54
C THR A 304 -0.31 -11.18 -12.67
N ALA A 305 -1.59 -10.91 -12.37
CA ALA A 305 -2.52 -10.35 -13.35
C ALA A 305 -2.04 -8.99 -13.87
N GLN A 306 -1.56 -8.11 -12.99
CA GLN A 306 -1.00 -6.81 -13.38
C GLN A 306 0.25 -6.94 -14.27
N LEU A 307 1.16 -7.88 -13.97
CA LEU A 307 2.35 -8.16 -14.79
C LEU A 307 1.97 -8.61 -16.20
N ILE A 308 1.12 -9.63 -16.32
CA ILE A 308 0.65 -10.14 -17.62
C ILE A 308 -0.03 -9.01 -18.40
N SER A 309 -0.84 -8.21 -17.72
CA SER A 309 -1.54 -7.08 -18.32
C SER A 309 -0.59 -6.00 -18.82
N TRP A 310 0.47 -5.70 -18.06
CA TRP A 310 1.51 -4.75 -18.47
C TRP A 310 2.31 -5.27 -19.67
N LEU A 311 2.72 -6.55 -19.65
CA LEU A 311 3.41 -7.20 -20.77
C LEU A 311 2.55 -7.19 -22.04
N ALA A 312 1.23 -7.38 -21.92
CA ALA A 312 0.31 -7.31 -23.05
C ALA A 312 0.30 -5.93 -23.72
N LEU A 313 0.45 -4.85 -22.96
CA LEU A 313 0.50 -3.48 -23.48
C LEU A 313 1.87 -3.09 -24.05
N HIS A 314 2.93 -3.81 -23.67
CA HIS A 314 4.32 -3.53 -24.07
C HIS A 314 4.94 -4.67 -24.89
N ASN A 315 4.11 -5.50 -25.55
CA ASN A 315 4.59 -6.71 -26.21
C ASN A 315 5.62 -6.46 -27.33
N GLU A 316 5.54 -5.31 -28.01
CA GLU A 316 6.44 -4.95 -29.12
C GLU A 316 7.66 -4.12 -28.66
N ASP A 317 7.54 -3.43 -27.52
CA ASP A 317 8.52 -2.47 -26.97
C ASP A 317 8.94 -2.82 -25.54
N SER A 318 8.87 -4.11 -25.19
CA SER A 318 9.11 -4.57 -23.82
C SER A 318 10.56 -4.33 -23.41
N SER A 319 10.75 -3.69 -22.27
CA SER A 319 12.06 -3.64 -21.60
C SER A 319 12.43 -4.96 -20.93
N VAL A 320 11.51 -5.93 -20.88
CA VAL A 320 11.71 -7.26 -20.28
C VAL A 320 12.29 -8.21 -21.32
N LYS A 321 13.47 -8.74 -21.03
CA LYS A 321 14.17 -9.73 -21.86
C LYS A 321 14.01 -11.14 -21.32
N TYR A 322 13.98 -11.30 -20.00
CA TYR A 322 13.88 -12.59 -19.33
C TYR A 322 12.81 -12.57 -18.24
N LEU A 323 12.09 -13.69 -18.13
CA LEU A 323 11.12 -13.93 -17.07
C LEU A 323 11.56 -15.14 -16.25
N VAL A 324 11.62 -14.96 -14.93
CA VAL A 324 11.78 -16.05 -13.97
C VAL A 324 10.62 -16.02 -13.01
N CYS A 325 9.99 -17.17 -12.78
CA CYS A 325 8.93 -17.35 -11.80
C CYS A 325 9.40 -18.27 -10.68
N PHE A 326 9.03 -17.97 -9.44
CA PHE A 326 9.22 -18.88 -8.32
C PHE A 326 7.94 -19.06 -7.51
N ASN A 327 7.79 -20.24 -6.89
CA ASN A 327 6.58 -20.64 -6.15
C ASN A 327 6.91 -21.40 -4.85
N ASP A 328 8.10 -21.14 -4.29
CA ASP A 328 8.66 -21.73 -3.08
C ASP A 328 8.63 -23.27 -3.03
N GLY A 329 9.31 -23.87 -4.00
CA GLY A 329 9.65 -25.29 -3.95
C GLY A 329 8.61 -26.24 -4.52
N GLY A 330 7.60 -25.74 -5.22
CA GLY A 330 6.62 -26.57 -5.91
C GLY A 330 5.64 -27.24 -4.93
N ILE A 331 5.54 -28.57 -5.00
CA ILE A 331 4.72 -29.39 -4.08
C ILE A 331 5.52 -29.98 -2.91
N LYS A 332 6.75 -29.50 -2.68
CA LYS A 332 7.58 -29.98 -1.57
C LYS A 332 6.93 -29.62 -0.24
N ALA A 333 6.98 -30.54 0.71
CA ALA A 333 6.56 -30.26 2.08
C ALA A 333 7.50 -29.25 2.74
N ASP A 334 6.97 -28.41 3.64
CA ASP A 334 7.71 -27.31 4.27
C ASP A 334 9.02 -27.76 4.94
N ASN A 335 9.01 -28.95 5.56
CA ASN A 335 10.20 -29.53 6.21
C ASN A 335 11.29 -30.01 5.23
N GLN A 336 11.01 -30.06 3.93
CA GLN A 336 11.96 -30.40 2.87
C GLN A 336 12.53 -29.16 2.17
N LYS A 337 12.02 -27.96 2.49
CA LYS A 337 12.49 -26.70 1.91
C LYS A 337 13.80 -26.28 2.58
N GLN A 338 14.91 -26.61 1.94
CA GLN A 338 16.25 -26.28 2.42
C GLN A 338 16.75 -25.00 1.76
N ILE A 339 17.29 -24.08 2.57
CA ILE A 339 17.86 -22.81 2.09
C ILE A 339 18.86 -23.08 0.95
N GLY A 340 18.65 -22.42 -0.20
CA GLY A 340 19.47 -22.55 -1.40
C GLY A 340 19.20 -23.81 -2.24
N SER A 341 18.18 -24.59 -1.89
CA SER A 341 17.76 -25.80 -2.61
C SER A 341 16.25 -26.06 -2.49
N THR A 342 15.47 -25.02 -2.21
CA THR A 342 14.01 -25.10 -2.12
C THR A 342 13.44 -25.41 -3.50
N GLY A 343 13.97 -24.81 -4.56
CA GLY A 343 13.54 -25.03 -5.94
C GLY A 343 12.24 -24.33 -6.29
N GLY A 344 11.48 -24.87 -7.26
CA GLY A 344 10.27 -24.19 -7.74
C GLY A 344 10.57 -22.95 -8.59
N ILE A 345 11.77 -22.86 -9.16
CA ILE A 345 12.26 -21.73 -9.94
C ILE A 345 12.30 -22.13 -11.42
N TYR A 346 11.66 -21.35 -12.27
CA TYR A 346 11.55 -21.59 -13.71
C TYR A 346 11.93 -20.32 -14.46
N GLY A 347 12.63 -20.42 -15.58
CA GLY A 347 13.07 -19.27 -16.36
C GLY A 347 12.91 -19.48 -17.87
N GLU A 348 12.54 -18.40 -18.57
CA GLU A 348 12.50 -18.35 -20.02
C GLU A 348 12.84 -16.95 -20.56
N GLU A 349 13.22 -16.89 -21.84
CA GLU A 349 13.31 -15.64 -22.58
C GLU A 349 11.91 -15.12 -22.90
N TYR A 350 11.69 -13.81 -22.74
CA TYR A 350 10.42 -13.20 -23.11
C TYR A 350 10.32 -13.08 -24.64
N VAL A 351 9.38 -13.81 -25.23
CA VAL A 351 9.15 -13.79 -26.69
C VAL A 351 7.88 -13.02 -27.04
N ASN A 352 6.77 -13.34 -26.37
CA ASN A 352 5.49 -12.68 -26.54
C ASN A 352 4.59 -12.93 -25.33
N ILE A 353 3.50 -12.18 -25.27
CA ILE A 353 2.53 -12.27 -24.19
C ILE A 353 1.84 -13.64 -24.10
N GLU A 354 1.55 -14.33 -25.20
CA GLU A 354 0.90 -15.65 -25.16
C GLU A 354 1.77 -16.69 -24.45
N THR A 355 3.05 -16.76 -24.81
CA THR A 355 4.03 -17.67 -24.22
C THR A 355 4.30 -17.30 -22.77
N ALA A 356 4.56 -16.03 -22.48
CA ALA A 356 4.80 -15.54 -21.12
C ALA A 356 3.61 -15.79 -20.18
N ALA A 357 2.37 -15.52 -20.62
CA ALA A 357 1.18 -15.76 -19.82
C ALA A 357 0.96 -17.26 -19.55
N SER A 358 1.25 -18.12 -20.55
CA SER A 358 1.20 -19.57 -20.37
C SER A 358 2.26 -20.04 -19.38
N PHE A 359 3.49 -19.55 -19.50
CA PHE A 359 4.60 -19.87 -18.62
C PHE A 359 4.35 -19.48 -17.16
N ILE A 360 3.88 -18.25 -16.93
CA ILE A 360 3.54 -17.75 -15.59
C ILE A 360 2.45 -18.65 -14.97
N LYS A 361 1.35 -18.90 -15.69
CA LYS A 361 0.26 -19.76 -15.19
C LYS A 361 0.70 -21.20 -14.95
N ASN A 362 1.57 -21.75 -15.79
CA ASN A 362 2.11 -23.09 -15.58
C ASN A 362 3.05 -23.15 -14.38
N SER A 363 3.77 -22.06 -14.07
CA SER A 363 4.59 -21.94 -12.87
C SER A 363 3.72 -21.90 -11.61
N MET A 364 2.60 -21.14 -11.64
CA MET A 364 1.60 -21.16 -10.56
C MET A 364 1.03 -22.57 -10.31
N ARG A 365 0.74 -23.34 -11.36
CA ARG A 365 0.20 -24.72 -11.20
C ARG A 365 1.18 -25.71 -10.59
N LYS A 366 2.48 -25.42 -10.61
CA LYS A 366 3.51 -26.34 -10.11
C LYS A 366 3.74 -26.23 -8.60
N GLY A 367 3.19 -25.22 -7.93
CA GLY A 367 3.41 -24.96 -6.51
C GLY A 367 2.68 -23.71 -6.05
N ASN A 368 2.35 -23.69 -4.76
CA ASN A 368 1.43 -22.72 -4.18
C ASN A 368 2.06 -21.87 -3.08
N GLY A 369 3.39 -21.89 -2.91
CA GLY A 369 4.07 -21.24 -1.79
C GLY A 369 4.18 -22.14 -0.56
N GLY A 370 3.14 -22.92 -0.21
CA GLY A 370 3.17 -23.79 0.98
C GLY A 370 3.07 -23.00 2.29
N ASP A 371 4.14 -22.97 3.09
CA ASP A 371 4.26 -22.10 4.27
C ASP A 371 4.57 -20.64 3.93
N GLU A 372 4.54 -19.77 4.94
CA GLU A 372 4.69 -18.31 4.77
C GLU A 372 6.02 -17.84 4.16
N PRO A 373 7.18 -18.40 4.54
CA PRO A 373 8.45 -17.84 4.08
C PRO A 373 8.79 -18.32 2.67
N GLU A 374 9.13 -17.40 1.79
CA GLU A 374 9.40 -17.69 0.38
C GLU A 374 10.92 -17.85 0.10
N ASN A 375 11.30 -18.27 -1.12
CA ASN A 375 12.69 -18.49 -1.54
C ASN A 375 13.23 -17.47 -2.56
N ASP A 376 12.94 -16.19 -2.33
CA ASP A 376 13.32 -15.08 -3.22
C ASP A 376 14.83 -15.02 -3.50
N CYS A 377 15.70 -15.23 -2.50
CA CYS A 377 17.13 -15.06 -2.71
C CYS A 377 17.72 -16.19 -3.57
N GLU A 378 17.27 -17.42 -3.38
CA GLU A 378 17.58 -18.55 -4.26
C GLU A 378 17.09 -18.26 -5.69
N ALA A 379 15.87 -17.74 -5.84
CA ALA A 379 15.30 -17.37 -7.14
C ALA A 379 16.17 -16.33 -7.86
N ILE A 380 16.62 -15.28 -7.16
CA ILE A 380 17.49 -14.24 -7.74
C ILE A 380 18.83 -14.82 -8.18
N ILE A 381 19.49 -15.60 -7.33
CA ILE A 381 20.78 -16.21 -7.66
C ILE A 381 20.64 -17.10 -8.89
N LYS A 382 19.64 -17.98 -8.91
CA LYS A 382 19.39 -18.90 -10.03
C LYS A 382 19.01 -18.16 -11.30
N ALA A 383 18.23 -17.08 -11.20
CA ALA A 383 17.86 -16.25 -12.34
C ALA A 383 19.08 -15.60 -13.00
N ILE A 384 20.00 -15.05 -12.20
CA ILE A 384 21.24 -14.44 -12.69
C ILE A 384 22.17 -15.50 -13.30
N GLU A 385 22.23 -16.71 -12.73
CA GLU A 385 22.98 -17.84 -13.30
C GLU A 385 22.40 -18.29 -14.66
N MET A 386 21.06 -18.34 -14.79
CA MET A 386 20.38 -18.71 -16.04
C MET A 386 20.57 -17.64 -17.14
N PHE A 387 20.54 -16.37 -16.76
CA PHE A 387 20.55 -15.23 -17.70
C PHE A 387 21.64 -14.21 -17.31
N PRO A 388 22.93 -14.56 -17.46
CA PRO A 388 24.03 -13.72 -16.99
C PRO A 388 24.15 -12.39 -17.77
N ASP A 389 23.64 -12.34 -19.00
CA ASP A 389 23.67 -11.19 -19.91
C ASP A 389 22.51 -10.19 -19.70
N CYS A 390 21.66 -10.38 -18.67
CA CYS A 390 20.69 -9.36 -18.26
C CYS A 390 21.38 -8.08 -17.76
N ASN A 391 20.79 -6.94 -18.08
CA ASN A 391 21.27 -5.63 -17.62
C ASN A 391 20.67 -5.27 -16.26
N ASP A 392 19.35 -5.19 -16.19
CA ASP A 392 18.60 -4.87 -14.97
C ASP A 392 17.99 -6.12 -14.32
N VAL A 393 18.06 -6.21 -12.99
CA VAL A 393 17.38 -7.25 -12.21
C VAL A 393 16.22 -6.63 -11.43
N VAL A 394 15.01 -7.12 -11.66
CA VAL A 394 13.78 -6.65 -11.01
C VAL A 394 13.12 -7.80 -10.28
N LEU A 395 12.90 -7.66 -8.97
CA LEU A 395 12.18 -8.63 -8.15
C LEU A 395 10.77 -8.11 -7.88
N LEU A 396 9.74 -8.93 -8.11
CA LEU A 396 8.38 -8.67 -7.67
C LEU A 396 8.10 -9.53 -6.43
N ALA A 397 8.07 -8.92 -5.25
CA ALA A 397 8.01 -9.63 -3.98
C ALA A 397 6.77 -9.23 -3.15
N ASP A 398 6.21 -10.19 -2.42
CA ASP A 398 5.10 -9.96 -1.49
C ASP A 398 5.58 -9.23 -0.23
N ASN A 399 4.98 -8.08 0.07
CA ASN A 399 5.31 -7.30 1.28
C ASN A 399 5.00 -8.04 2.59
N TRP A 400 4.18 -9.09 2.54
CA TRP A 400 3.74 -9.83 3.73
C TRP A 400 4.53 -11.11 3.97
N ALA A 401 5.29 -11.60 2.99
CA ALA A 401 6.02 -12.85 3.11
C ALA A 401 7.48 -12.61 3.55
N PRO A 402 7.96 -13.20 4.66
CA PRO A 402 9.39 -13.24 4.98
C PRO A 402 10.16 -14.05 3.94
N MET A 403 11.47 -13.79 3.80
CA MET A 403 12.32 -14.59 2.91
C MET A 403 13.07 -15.63 3.73
N ARG A 404 12.73 -16.92 3.56
CA ARG A 404 13.36 -18.05 4.29
C ARG A 404 14.87 -18.03 4.16
N ASP A 405 15.32 -17.67 2.97
CA ASP A 405 16.69 -17.74 2.51
C ASP A 405 17.37 -16.38 2.50
N ILE A 406 16.87 -15.39 3.27
CA ILE A 406 17.43 -14.03 3.34
C ILE A 406 18.93 -13.99 3.65
N VAL A 407 19.46 -15.05 4.29
CA VAL A 407 20.88 -15.24 4.55
C VAL A 407 21.74 -15.32 3.28
N LEU A 408 21.14 -15.66 2.13
CA LEU A 408 21.75 -15.72 0.80
C LEU A 408 21.80 -14.37 0.10
N ALA A 409 21.11 -13.33 0.60
CA ALA A 409 21.10 -12.02 -0.05
C ALA A 409 22.50 -11.39 -0.21
N LYS A 410 23.45 -11.75 0.67
CA LYS A 410 24.86 -11.35 0.59
C LYS A 410 25.61 -11.92 -0.63
N ASP A 411 25.10 -13.02 -1.20
CA ASP A 411 25.71 -13.75 -2.31
C ASP A 411 25.15 -13.27 -3.67
N ILE A 412 24.25 -12.27 -3.66
CA ILE A 412 23.71 -11.61 -4.86
C ILE A 412 24.60 -10.43 -5.23
N HIS A 413 25.22 -10.49 -6.41
CA HIS A 413 26.25 -9.54 -6.84
C HIS A 413 25.82 -8.53 -7.92
N LYS A 414 24.53 -8.52 -8.30
CA LYS A 414 23.93 -7.49 -9.16
C LYS A 414 22.91 -6.67 -8.35
N PRO A 415 22.80 -5.34 -8.56
CA PRO A 415 21.77 -4.52 -7.92
C PRO A 415 20.35 -5.01 -8.26
N VAL A 416 19.52 -5.21 -7.24
CA VAL A 416 18.14 -5.68 -7.39
C VAL A 416 17.15 -4.55 -7.15
N LYS A 417 16.32 -4.24 -8.15
CA LYS A 417 15.18 -3.33 -8.01
C LYS A 417 14.00 -4.11 -7.46
N VAL A 418 13.70 -3.96 -6.18
CA VAL A 418 12.63 -4.70 -5.50
C VAL A 418 11.32 -3.92 -5.60
N VAL A 419 10.39 -4.44 -6.41
CA VAL A 419 9.00 -3.98 -6.46
C VAL A 419 8.24 -4.66 -5.34
N VAL A 420 7.89 -3.88 -4.32
CA VAL A 420 7.21 -4.38 -3.13
C VAL A 420 5.70 -4.37 -3.38
N CYS A 421 5.13 -5.57 -3.51
CA CYS A 421 3.72 -5.79 -3.79
C CYS A 421 2.94 -5.89 -2.47
N GLY A 422 2.08 -4.91 -2.21
CA GLY A 422 1.31 -4.78 -0.97
C GLY A 422 1.21 -3.33 -0.53
N ASP A 423 0.30 -3.03 0.40
CA ASP A 423 0.27 -1.71 1.02
C ASP A 423 1.50 -1.53 1.91
N ASN A 424 2.20 -0.40 1.74
CA ASN A 424 3.38 -0.01 2.50
C ASN A 424 3.08 1.04 3.58
N MET A 425 1.84 1.53 3.69
CA MET A 425 1.42 2.53 4.69
C MET A 425 1.58 2.04 6.14
N ILE A 426 1.61 0.72 6.33
CA ILE A 426 1.72 0.04 7.62
C ILE A 426 3.07 -0.70 7.77
N GLY A 427 4.04 -0.36 6.94
CA GLY A 427 5.39 -0.91 6.98
C GLY A 427 5.77 -1.71 5.74
N VAL A 428 7.08 -1.92 5.63
CA VAL A 428 7.72 -2.73 4.58
C VAL A 428 8.38 -3.95 5.21
N ASN A 429 8.34 -5.09 4.52
CA ASN A 429 9.06 -6.27 4.95
C ASN A 429 10.57 -5.97 5.11
N PRO A 430 11.19 -6.22 6.28
CA PRO A 430 12.62 -6.00 6.48
C PRO A 430 13.51 -6.80 5.53
N ASP A 431 13.06 -7.96 5.06
CA ASP A 431 13.84 -8.82 4.16
C ASP A 431 13.89 -8.21 2.74
N CYS A 432 12.81 -7.60 2.25
CA CYS A 432 12.83 -6.79 1.02
C CYS A 432 13.85 -5.64 1.10
N ILE A 433 13.85 -4.90 2.23
CA ILE A 433 14.82 -3.81 2.46
C ILE A 433 16.25 -4.37 2.51
N THR A 434 16.43 -5.56 3.09
CA THR A 434 17.73 -6.23 3.17
C THR A 434 18.26 -6.60 1.80
N VAL A 435 17.44 -7.16 0.91
CA VAL A 435 17.84 -7.47 -0.47
C VAL A 435 18.27 -6.20 -1.19
N ALA A 436 17.46 -5.14 -1.17
CA ALA A 436 17.81 -3.87 -1.80
C ALA A 436 19.11 -3.28 -1.23
N LEU A 437 19.28 -3.30 0.10
CA LEU A 437 20.47 -2.77 0.77
C LEU A 437 21.75 -3.54 0.41
N LEU A 438 21.72 -4.88 0.50
CA LEU A 438 22.92 -5.72 0.33
C LEU A 438 23.36 -5.80 -1.12
N THR A 439 22.43 -5.72 -2.06
CA THR A 439 22.72 -5.75 -3.50
C THR A 439 23.11 -4.38 -4.07
N GLY A 440 22.94 -3.30 -3.29
CA GLY A 440 23.07 -1.93 -3.78
C GLY A 440 21.94 -1.52 -4.74
N GLY A 441 20.80 -2.19 -4.63
CA GLY A 441 19.59 -1.91 -5.39
C GLY A 441 18.66 -0.89 -4.71
N SER A 442 17.36 -1.02 -4.96
CA SER A 442 16.34 -0.03 -4.57
C SER A 442 14.99 -0.68 -4.27
N LEU A 443 14.13 0.04 -3.54
CA LEU A 443 12.74 -0.36 -3.27
C LEU A 443 11.78 0.51 -4.07
N HIS A 444 10.74 -0.11 -4.61
CA HIS A 444 9.74 0.55 -5.44
C HIS A 444 8.33 0.17 -5.02
N PHE A 445 7.49 1.18 -4.83
CA PHE A 445 6.11 1.05 -4.37
C PHE A 445 5.16 1.70 -5.37
N LEU A 446 3.85 1.62 -5.14
CA LEU A 446 2.84 2.19 -6.05
C LEU A 446 3.13 3.67 -6.39
N ASN A 447 3.41 4.49 -5.38
CA ASN A 447 3.51 5.95 -5.52
C ASN A 447 4.88 6.54 -5.11
N GLU A 448 5.82 5.73 -4.66
CA GLU A 448 7.12 6.20 -4.18
C GLU A 448 8.23 5.20 -4.46
N ASP A 449 9.47 5.70 -4.49
CA ASP A 449 10.68 4.93 -4.69
C ASP A 449 11.68 5.29 -3.59
N VAL A 450 12.37 4.28 -3.04
CA VAL A 450 13.44 4.45 -2.07
C VAL A 450 14.73 3.93 -2.69
N VAL A 451 15.51 4.85 -3.25
CA VAL A 451 16.76 4.56 -3.97
C VAL A 451 18.01 4.77 -3.11
N ASP A 452 17.94 5.62 -2.09
CA ASP A 452 19.05 5.89 -1.18
C ASP A 452 18.86 5.18 0.16
N LEU A 453 19.66 4.12 0.38
CA LEU A 453 19.68 3.33 1.62
C LEU A 453 20.97 3.59 2.45
N THR A 454 21.71 4.67 2.15
CA THR A 454 23.02 4.98 2.77
C THR A 454 22.92 5.07 4.29
N MET A 455 21.85 5.67 4.81
CA MET A 455 21.60 5.76 6.25
C MET A 455 21.59 4.37 6.92
N LEU A 456 20.93 3.39 6.33
CA LEU A 456 20.93 2.02 6.83
C LEU A 456 22.32 1.38 6.72
N LYS A 457 23.02 1.61 5.59
CA LYS A 457 24.38 1.10 5.37
C LYS A 457 25.38 1.60 6.43
N GLU A 458 25.21 2.84 6.90
CA GLU A 458 25.99 3.44 7.98
C GLU A 458 25.57 2.98 9.39
N GLY A 459 24.63 2.02 9.48
CA GLY A 459 24.10 1.53 10.75
C GLY A 459 23.13 2.50 11.44
N LYS A 460 22.72 3.59 10.78
CA LYS A 460 21.74 4.54 11.31
C LYS A 460 20.32 4.02 11.11
N GLN A 461 19.38 4.67 11.78
CA GLN A 461 17.96 4.37 11.63
C GLN A 461 17.38 5.13 10.43
N MET A 462 16.50 4.49 9.68
CA MET A 462 15.79 5.08 8.53
C MET A 462 14.30 4.79 8.63
N MET A 463 13.46 5.76 8.27
CA MET A 463 12.01 5.58 8.22
C MET A 463 11.57 5.23 6.80
N ILE A 464 10.83 4.13 6.63
CA ILE A 464 10.32 3.63 5.35
C ILE A 464 8.89 3.13 5.61
N GLY A 465 7.89 3.51 4.81
CA GLY A 465 6.51 3.03 5.00
C GLY A 465 5.94 3.23 6.42
N GLY A 466 6.24 4.39 7.05
CA GLY A 466 5.76 4.71 8.40
C GLY A 466 6.47 3.98 9.56
N LYS A 467 7.35 3.01 9.29
CA LYS A 467 8.13 2.28 10.31
C LYS A 467 9.60 2.67 10.27
N THR A 468 10.30 2.43 11.39
CA THR A 468 11.73 2.74 11.54
C THR A 468 12.54 1.45 11.51
N TYR A 469 13.58 1.43 10.68
CA TYR A 469 14.44 0.28 10.45
C TYR A 469 15.89 0.60 10.78
N LYS A 470 16.68 -0.44 11.08
CA LYS A 470 18.13 -0.36 11.20
C LYS A 470 18.78 -1.60 10.61
N PHE A 471 19.97 -1.46 10.04
CA PHE A 471 20.81 -2.60 9.68
C PHE A 471 21.59 -3.08 10.92
N ASN A 472 21.53 -4.37 11.22
CA ASN A 472 22.24 -4.94 12.38
C ASN A 472 23.60 -5.56 12.04
N GLY A 473 24.12 -5.31 10.83
CA GLY A 473 25.35 -5.92 10.29
C GLY A 473 25.12 -7.22 9.53
N ARG A 474 23.92 -7.81 9.59
CA ARG A 474 23.55 -9.01 8.81
C ARG A 474 22.30 -8.79 7.97
N LYS A 475 21.25 -8.25 8.59
CA LYS A 475 20.00 -7.90 7.91
C LYS A 475 19.38 -6.64 8.48
N VAL A 476 18.45 -6.07 7.74
CA VAL A 476 17.61 -4.98 8.22
C VAL A 476 16.57 -5.55 9.17
N VAL A 477 16.35 -4.83 10.27
CA VAL A 477 15.33 -5.18 11.28
C VAL A 477 14.51 -3.95 11.61
N GLU A 478 13.24 -4.17 11.90
CA GLU A 478 12.37 -3.14 12.47
C GLU A 478 12.89 -2.75 13.87
N VAL A 479 12.97 -1.45 14.13
CA VAL A 479 13.30 -0.91 15.45
C VAL A 479 12.04 -0.88 16.29
N LYS A 480 11.79 -1.96 17.03
CA LYS A 480 10.81 -2.00 18.12
C LYS A 480 11.38 -1.22 19.31
N LYS A 481 10.69 -0.19 19.78
CA LYS A 481 11.14 0.67 20.89
C LYS A 481 10.33 0.41 22.12
#